data_AF-A0A4P5Y644-F1
#
_entry.id   AF-A0A4P5Y644-F1
#
_cell.length_a   1.000
_cell.length_b   1.000
_cell.length_c   1.000
_cell.angle_alpha   90.00
_cell.angle_beta   90.00
_cell.angle_gamma   90.00
#
_symmetry.space_group_name_H-M   'P 1'
#
loop_
_entity.id
_entity.type
_entity.pdbx_description
1 polymer ?
#
loop_
_entity_poly.entity_id
_entity_poly.type
_entity_poly.pdbx_seq_one_letter_code
_entity_poly.pdbx_strand_id
1 'polypeptide(L)'
;MAQQLDYFLGKLRDTNDGDGSLLDQTMVLYGSGCSTLHNPNNYPLILTGGSKMGLKHGAYHRFSADVPCAKLFVTMLDRLGTPVGRFSDSTAGIPQLV
;
A
#
# COMPACT_ATOMS: atom_id res chain seq x y z
N MET A 1 2.35 -12.74 -13.65
CA MET A 1 2.08 -11.97 -12.41
C MET A 1 1.40 -10.64 -12.71
N ALA A 2 2.00 -9.75 -13.51
CA ALA A 2 1.39 -8.45 -13.86
C ALA A 2 -0.05 -8.56 -14.44
N GLN A 3 -0.31 -9.51 -15.35
CA GLN A 3 -1.65 -9.73 -15.92
C GLN A 3 -2.70 -10.14 -14.88
N GLN A 4 -2.31 -10.89 -13.85
CA GLN A 4 -3.25 -11.31 -12.80
C GLN A 4 -3.54 -10.17 -11.82
N LEU A 5 -2.53 -9.34 -11.54
CA LEU A 5 -2.72 -8.11 -10.81
C LEU A 5 -3.64 -7.16 -11.59
N ASP A 6 -3.39 -6.95 -12.88
CA ASP A 6 -4.24 -6.12 -13.74
C ASP A 6 -5.70 -6.63 -13.78
N TYR A 7 -5.89 -7.94 -13.99
CA TYR A 7 -7.21 -8.56 -13.93
C TYR A 7 -7.90 -8.31 -12.59
N PHE A 8 -7.20 -8.55 -11.48
CA PHE A 8 -7.74 -8.34 -10.13
C PHE A 8 -8.12 -6.87 -9.88
N LEU A 9 -7.24 -5.93 -10.21
CA LEU A 9 -7.50 -4.49 -10.06
C LEU A 9 -8.63 -4.03 -10.98
N GLY A 10 -8.72 -4.57 -12.20
CA GLY A 10 -9.84 -4.34 -13.12
C GLY A 10 -11.17 -4.80 -12.52
N LYS A 11 -11.21 -5.98 -11.90
CA LYS A 11 -12.41 -6.47 -11.20
C LYS A 11 -12.82 -5.56 -10.05
N LEU A 12 -11.89 -5.05 -9.25
CA LEU A 12 -12.20 -4.09 -8.18
C LEU A 12 -12.69 -2.75 -8.73
N ARG A 13 -12.05 -2.23 -9.79
CA ARG A 13 -12.44 -0.98 -10.44
C ARG A 13 -13.84 -1.07 -11.06
N ASP A 14 -14.16 -2.19 -11.69
CA ASP A 14 -15.43 -2.35 -12.42
C ASP A 14 -16.59 -2.75 -11.49
N THR A 15 -16.32 -3.02 -10.20
CA THR A 15 -17.34 -3.31 -9.20
C THR A 15 -17.81 -2.01 -8.56
N ASN A 16 -19.10 -1.68 -8.73
CA ASN A 16 -19.71 -0.50 -8.11
C ASN A 16 -19.86 -0.68 -6.60
N ASP A 17 -19.52 0.34 -5.83
CA ASP A 17 -19.63 0.37 -4.38
C ASP A 17 -20.00 1.79 -3.89
N GLY A 18 -21.30 2.08 -3.92
CA GLY A 18 -21.84 3.40 -3.58
C GLY A 18 -21.45 4.46 -4.59
N ASP A 19 -20.78 5.53 -4.12
CA ASP A 19 -20.41 6.69 -4.94
C ASP A 19 -19.12 6.50 -5.77
N GLY A 20 -18.66 5.26 -5.96
CA GLY A 20 -17.40 4.96 -6.66
C GLY A 20 -17.17 3.47 -6.87
N SER A 21 -15.96 3.10 -7.26
CA SER A 21 -15.58 1.70 -7.40
C SER A 21 -15.16 1.07 -6.08
N LEU A 22 -15.24 -0.25 -5.97
CA LEU A 22 -14.68 -1.01 -4.85
C LEU A 22 -13.18 -0.76 -4.69
N LEU A 23 -12.46 -0.50 -5.80
CA LEU A 23 -11.04 -0.14 -5.77
C LEU A 23 -10.79 1.20 -5.06
N ASP A 24 -11.69 2.18 -5.17
CA ASP A 24 -11.53 3.49 -4.53
C ASP A 24 -11.51 3.40 -3.00
N GLN A 25 -12.13 2.35 -2.46
CA GLN A 25 -12.27 2.08 -1.02
C GLN A 25 -11.51 0.83 -0.55
N THR A 26 -10.63 0.28 -1.40
CA THR A 26 -9.78 -0.88 -1.07
C THR A 26 -8.32 -0.52 -1.26
N MET A 27 -7.49 -0.70 -0.24
CA MET A 27 -6.02 -0.67 -0.39
C MET A 27 -5.51 -2.05 -0.80
N VAL A 28 -4.74 -2.11 -1.89
CA VAL A 28 -4.07 -3.33 -2.34
C VAL A 28 -2.57 -3.13 -2.25
N LEU A 29 -1.92 -3.89 -1.36
CA LEU A 29 -0.47 -4.00 -1.31
C LEU A 29 -0.03 -5.28 -2.03
N TYR A 30 0.71 -5.12 -3.12
CA TYR A 30 1.20 -6.22 -3.95
C TYR A 30 2.71 -6.19 -4.08
N GLY A 31 3.35 -7.35 -3.96
CA GLY A 31 4.79 -7.49 -4.10
C GLY A 31 5.30 -8.74 -3.40
N SER A 32 6.61 -8.83 -3.19
CA SER A 32 7.21 -9.90 -2.40
C SER A 32 7.86 -9.35 -1.14
N GLY A 33 7.53 -9.96 0.00
CA GLY A 33 8.18 -9.74 1.29
C GLY A 33 9.36 -10.68 1.55
N CYS A 34 9.75 -11.53 0.59
CA CYS A 34 10.89 -12.45 0.73
C CYS A 34 11.62 -12.61 -0.60
N SER A 35 12.95 -12.48 -0.56
CA SER A 35 13.84 -12.94 -1.63
C SER A 35 14.25 -14.41 -1.38
N THR A 36 15.18 -14.93 -2.17
CA THR A 36 15.70 -16.31 -2.10
C THR A 36 16.29 -16.72 -0.74
N LEU A 37 16.69 -15.76 0.09
CA LEU A 37 17.30 -15.98 1.41
C LEU A 37 16.42 -15.50 2.58
N HIS A 38 15.12 -15.24 2.36
CA HIS A 38 14.27 -14.56 3.35
C HIS A 38 14.86 -13.22 3.83
N ASN A 39 15.66 -12.55 2.98
CA ASN A 39 16.26 -11.27 3.31
C ASN A 39 15.21 -10.15 3.12
N PRO A 40 14.78 -9.46 4.19
CA PRO A 40 13.64 -8.56 4.14
C PRO A 40 14.00 -7.12 3.71
N ASN A 41 14.96 -6.98 2.79
CA ASN A 41 15.53 -5.68 2.42
C ASN A 41 15.13 -5.28 0.98
N ASN A 42 14.78 -4.00 0.79
CA ASN A 42 14.50 -3.38 -0.50
C ASN A 42 13.45 -4.13 -1.35
N TYR A 43 12.23 -4.24 -0.81
CA TYR A 43 11.14 -4.96 -1.46
C TYR A 43 10.55 -4.22 -2.66
N PRO A 44 10.30 -4.90 -3.80
CA PRO A 44 9.47 -4.37 -4.85
C PRO A 44 8.00 -4.43 -4.42
N LEU A 45 7.47 -3.30 -3.95
CA LEU A 45 6.10 -3.16 -3.49
C LEU A 45 5.32 -2.17 -4.37
N ILE A 46 4.05 -2.49 -4.60
CA ILE A 46 3.05 -1.66 -5.25
C ILE A 46 1.92 -1.46 -4.25
N LEU A 47 1.62 -0.21 -3.89
CA LEU A 47 0.40 0.16 -3.19
C LEU A 47 -0.55 0.81 -4.20
N THR A 48 -1.79 0.34 -4.29
CA THR A 48 -2.81 0.87 -5.21
C THR A 48 -4.21 0.83 -4.59
N GLY A 49 -5.17 1.52 -5.19
CA GLY A 49 -6.54 1.67 -4.67
C GLY A 49 -6.61 2.60 -3.46
N GLY A 50 -7.78 2.70 -2.81
CA GLY A 50 -7.94 3.53 -1.61
C GLY A 50 -7.87 5.03 -1.89
N SER A 51 -8.24 5.48 -3.10
CA SER A 51 -8.32 6.91 -3.45
C SER A 51 -9.25 7.68 -2.50
N LYS A 52 -10.38 7.08 -2.11
CA LYS A 52 -11.33 7.61 -1.10
C LYS A 52 -10.87 7.41 0.34
N MET A 53 -9.79 6.65 0.55
CA MET A 53 -9.13 6.51 1.84
C MET A 53 -8.00 7.55 2.02
N GLY A 54 -7.78 8.42 1.02
CA GLY A 54 -6.81 9.52 1.09
C GLY A 54 -5.40 9.16 0.63
N LEU A 55 -5.24 8.08 -0.17
CA LEU A 55 -3.94 7.75 -0.77
C LEU A 55 -3.69 8.53 -2.06
N LYS A 56 -2.44 8.96 -2.24
CA LYS A 56 -1.93 9.58 -3.48
C LYS A 56 -1.11 8.58 -4.28
N HIS A 57 -1.48 8.40 -5.55
CA HIS A 57 -0.86 7.44 -6.48
C HIS A 57 -0.14 8.15 -7.63
N GLY A 58 0.54 7.37 -8.48
CA GLY A 58 1.20 7.86 -9.70
C GLY A 58 2.68 8.21 -9.53
N ALA A 59 3.31 7.75 -8.45
CA ALA A 59 4.72 7.99 -8.18
C ALA A 59 5.50 6.69 -7.92
N TYR A 60 6.78 6.71 -8.28
CA TYR A 60 7.76 5.71 -7.86
C TYR A 60 8.61 6.29 -6.74
N HIS A 61 8.52 5.70 -5.56
CA HIS A 61 9.29 6.11 -4.40
C HIS A 61 10.44 5.16 -4.14
N ARG A 62 11.65 5.72 -4.04
CA ARG A 62 12.83 5.00 -3.56
C ARG A 62 13.24 5.57 -2.22
N PHE A 63 13.15 4.75 -1.19
CA PHE A 63 13.55 5.10 0.16
C PHE A 63 14.98 4.61 0.43
N SER A 64 15.67 5.29 1.36
CA SER A 64 16.95 4.82 1.86
C SER A 64 16.78 3.59 2.77
N ALA A 65 17.86 2.84 2.99
CA ALA A 65 17.80 1.57 3.72
C ALA A 65 17.40 1.70 5.21
N ASP A 66 17.54 2.89 5.77
CA ASP A 66 17.13 3.24 7.14
C ASP A 66 15.63 3.54 7.28
N VAL A 67 14.88 3.55 6.19
CA VAL A 67 13.42 3.76 6.21
C VAL A 67 12.74 2.40 6.39
N PRO A 68 12.17 2.09 7.56
CA PRO A 68 11.58 0.78 7.80
C PRO A 68 10.26 0.61 7.04
N CYS A 69 10.05 -0.60 6.51
CA CYS A 69 8.79 -0.97 5.85
C CYS A 69 7.57 -0.76 6.77
N ALA A 70 7.76 -0.82 8.09
CA ALA A 70 6.72 -0.50 9.07
C ALA A 70 6.06 0.87 8.87
N LYS A 71 6.75 1.88 8.32
CA LYS A 71 6.16 3.19 8.00
C LYS A 71 5.02 3.06 6.97
N LEU A 72 5.13 2.14 6.03
CA LEU A 72 4.06 1.85 5.07
C LEU A 72 2.82 1.33 5.82
N PHE A 73 2.98 0.40 6.75
CA PHE A 73 1.87 -0.15 7.52
C PHE A 73 1.24 0.86 8.48
N VAL A 74 2.04 1.73 9.12
CA VAL A 74 1.49 2.86 9.90
C VAL A 74 0.60 3.74 9.02
N THR A 75 1.06 4.05 7.79
CA THR A 75 0.27 4.83 6.83
C THR A 75 -1.03 4.12 6.46
N MET A 76 -0.97 2.82 6.15
CA MET A 76 -2.16 2.03 5.78
C MET A 76 -3.16 1.95 6.94
N LEU A 77 -2.72 1.71 8.17
CA LEU A 77 -3.58 1.67 9.36
C LEU A 77 -4.27 3.01 9.61
N ASP A 78 -3.53 4.11 9.44
CA ASP A 78 -4.06 5.47 9.55
C ASP A 78 -5.12 5.76 8.46
N ARG A 79 -4.87 5.37 7.19
CA ARG A 79 -5.86 5.53 6.10
C ARG A 79 -7.06 4.58 6.23
N LEU A 80 -6.91 3.45 6.93
CA LEU A 80 -8.01 2.53 7.27
C LEU A 80 -8.93 3.09 8.36
N GLY A 81 -8.54 4.18 9.05
CA GLY A 81 -9.28 4.70 10.19
C GLY A 81 -8.93 4.03 11.52
N THR A 82 -7.83 3.29 11.58
CA THR A 82 -7.31 2.61 12.79
C THR A 82 -5.92 3.16 13.14
N PRO A 83 -5.80 4.43 13.54
CA PRO A 83 -4.50 5.02 13.85
C PRO A 83 -3.84 4.31 15.03
N VAL A 84 -2.52 4.11 14.92
CA VAL A 84 -1.70 3.47 15.97
C VAL A 84 -0.54 4.39 16.36
N GLY A 85 -0.19 4.42 17.65
CA GLY A 85 0.98 5.16 18.11
C GLY A 85 2.31 4.55 17.66
N ARG A 86 2.30 3.24 17.31
CA ARG A 86 3.46 2.51 16.80
C ARG A 86 3.01 1.23 16.10
N PHE A 87 3.70 0.87 15.02
CA PHE A 87 3.67 -0.47 14.44
C PHE A 87 5.11 -0.95 14.26
N SER A 88 5.46 -2.09 14.87
CA SER A 88 6.85 -2.59 14.89
C SER A 88 7.83 -1.49 15.36
N ASP A 89 8.74 -1.10 14.50
CA ASP A 89 9.87 -0.19 14.65
C ASP A 89 9.55 1.25 14.18
N SER A 90 8.30 1.53 13.79
CA SER A 90 7.89 2.87 13.34
C SER A 90 6.76 3.47 14.17
N THR A 91 6.90 4.75 14.49
CA THR A 91 5.86 5.61 15.09
C THR A 91 5.24 6.60 14.09
N ALA A 92 5.67 6.60 12.83
CA ALA A 92 5.25 7.58 11.85
C ALA A 92 5.09 6.96 10.44
N GLY A 93 4.07 7.43 9.71
CA GLY A 93 3.81 7.02 8.33
C GLY A 93 4.79 7.60 7.29
N ILE A 94 4.46 7.42 6.02
CA ILE A 94 5.17 7.93 4.84
C ILE A 94 4.34 9.11 4.29
N PRO A 95 4.76 10.37 4.54
CA PRO A 95 3.99 11.54 4.12
C PRO A 95 3.77 11.66 2.61
N GLN A 96 4.64 11.04 1.81
CA GLN A 96 4.55 11.07 0.34
C GLN A 96 3.36 10.28 -0.21
N LEU A 97 2.76 9.38 0.57
CA LEU A 97 1.67 8.51 0.13
C LEU A 97 0.27 9.11 0.34
N VAL A 98 0.18 10.31 0.94
CA VAL A 98 -1.07 10.91 1.44
C VAL A 98 -1.19 12.37 1.07
#